data_AF-A0A7V3NAC0-F1
#
_entry.id   AF-A0A7V3NAC0-F1
#
_cell.length_a   1.000
_cell.length_b   1.000
_cell.length_c   1.000
_cell.angle_alpha   90.00
_cell.angle_beta   90.00
_cell.angle_gamma   90.00
#
_symmetry.space_group_name_H-M   'P 1'
#
loop_
_entity.id
_entity.type
_entity.pdbx_description
1 polymer ?
#
loop_
_entity_poly.entity_id
_entity_poly.type
_entity_poly.pdbx_seq_one_letter_code
_entity_poly.pdbx_strand_id
1 'polypeptide(L)' 'MNPRPFTLRQLVWMAEGRRIEAWWHTSALLAMLYNINRSKNARAMDAKDFHPYFKAQAASVRLKDLVQLGILKGNEYGGR' A
#
# COMPACT_ATOMS: atom_id res chain seq x y z
N MET A 1 -26.07 7.84 19.97
CA MET A 1 -24.87 8.70 19.81
C MET A 1 -25.33 10.03 19.25
N ASN A 2 -25.23 11.13 20.01
CA ASN A 2 -25.75 12.45 19.62
C ASN A 2 -24.58 13.32 19.12
N PRO A 3 -24.50 13.69 17.83
CA PRO A 3 -23.28 14.24 17.22
C PRO A 3 -22.99 15.73 17.49
N ARG A 4 -23.79 16.44 18.30
CA ARG A 4 -23.63 17.89 18.58
C ARG A 4 -22.39 18.13 19.45
N PRO A 5 -21.19 18.40 18.89
CA PRO A 5 -20.80 19.68 18.28
C PRO A 5 -20.04 19.53 16.94
N PHE A 6 -20.09 18.35 16.31
CA PHE A 6 -19.29 18.06 15.12
C PHE A 6 -20.08 18.28 13.83
N THR A 7 -19.40 18.85 12.84
CA THR A 7 -19.91 18.94 11.46
C THR A 7 -19.94 17.55 10.81
N LEU A 8 -20.77 17.35 9.78
CA LEU A 8 -20.84 16.08 9.04
C LEU A 8 -19.46 15.62 8.55
N ARG A 9 -18.63 16.56 8.08
CA ARG A 9 -17.24 16.29 7.65
C ARG A 9 -16.40 15.68 8.78
N GLN A 10 -16.52 16.21 10.00
CA GLN A 10 -15.78 15.71 11.15
C GLN A 10 -16.23 14.30 11.54
N LEU A 11 -17.54 14.01 11.47
CA LEU A 11 -18.05 12.66 11.72
C LEU A 11 -17.54 11.64 10.69
N VAL A 12 -17.48 12.03 9.41
CA VAL A 12 -16.93 11.18 8.35
C VAL A 12 -15.46 10.87 8.64
N TRP A 13 -14.65 11.88 8.98
CA TRP A 13 -13.25 11.67 9.34
C TRP A 13 -13.06 10.75 10.54
N MET A 14 -13.88 10.89 11.58
CA MET A 14 -13.81 9.98 12.74
C MET A 14 -14.20 8.55 12.36
N ALA A 15 -15.24 8.38 11.54
CA ALA A 15 -15.69 7.07 11.09
C ALA A 15 -14.63 6.39 10.20
N GLU A 16 -14.00 7.13 9.29
CA GLU A 16 -12.91 6.65 8.44
C GLU A 16 -11.68 6.28 9.27
N GLY A 17 -11.25 7.15 10.17
CA GLY A 17 -10.11 6.89 11.06
C GLY A 17 -10.31 5.62 11.90
N ARG A 18 -11.50 5.45 12.49
CA ARG A 18 -11.83 4.24 13.25
C ARG A 18 -11.80 2.97 12.39
N ARG A 19 -12.28 3.05 11.15
CA ARG A 19 -12.22 1.91 10.22
C ARG A 19 -10.78 1.57 9.86
N ILE A 20 -9.94 2.57 9.60
CA ILE A 20 -8.51 2.39 9.33
C ILE A 20 -7.82 1.74 10.54
N GLU A 21 -8.06 2.22 11.75
CA GLU A 21 -7.48 1.65 12.99
C GLU A 21 -7.89 0.18 13.20
N ALA A 22 -9.17 -0.15 13.02
CA ALA A 22 -9.65 -1.53 13.12
C ALA A 22 -8.96 -2.46 12.11
N TRP A 23 -8.65 -1.95 10.92
CA TRP A 23 -7.91 -2.69 9.91
C TRP A 23 -6.42 -2.83 10.23
N TRP A 24 -5.80 -1.88 10.95
CA TRP A 24 -4.42 -2.05 11.42
C TRP A 24 -4.27 -3.23 12.36
N HIS A 25 -5.15 -3.34 13.36
CA HIS A 25 -5.09 -4.43 14.31
C HIS A 25 -5.28 -5.80 13.63
N THR A 26 -6.31 -5.93 12.79
CA THR A 26 -6.59 -7.17 12.05
C THR A 26 -5.46 -7.53 11.08
N SER A 27 -4.92 -6.55 10.36
CA SER A 27 -3.82 -6.78 9.42
C SER A 27 -2.53 -7.21 10.12
N ALA A 28 -2.24 -6.69 11.31
CA ALA A 28 -1.10 -7.13 12.11
C ALA A 28 -1.22 -8.61 12.52
N LEU A 29 -2.41 -9.05 12.94
CA LEU A 29 -2.67 -10.46 13.25
C LEU A 29 -2.51 -11.35 12.02
N LEU A 30 -3.03 -10.93 10.86
CA LEU A 30 -2.90 -11.67 9.60
C LEU A 30 -1.44 -11.78 9.16
N ALA A 31 -0.67 -10.69 9.26
CA ALA A 31 0.75 -10.70 8.92
C ALA A 31 1.55 -11.64 9.83
N MET A 32 1.29 -11.63 11.14
CA MET A 32 1.92 -12.58 12.06
C MET A 32 1.55 -14.03 11.72
N LEU A 33 0.27 -14.32 11.52
CA LEU A 33 -0.19 -15.67 11.19
C LEU A 33 0.41 -16.17 9.87
N TYR A 34 0.43 -15.33 8.85
CA TYR A 34 1.06 -15.65 7.57
C TYR A 34 2.57 -15.90 7.74
N ASN A 35 3.28 -15.00 8.43
CA ASN A 35 4.73 -15.09 8.57
C ASN A 35 5.19 -16.30 9.39
N ILE A 36 4.35 -16.79 10.31
CA ILE A 36 4.60 -18.03 11.05
C ILE A 36 4.43 -19.26 10.13
N ASN A 37 3.43 -19.24 9.25
CA ASN A 37 3.08 -20.38 8.39
C ASN A 37 3.73 -20.35 6.99
N ARG A 38 4.46 -19.28 6.66
CA ARG A 38 5.06 -19.11 5.32
C ARG A 38 6.14 -20.17 5.06
N SER A 39 6.30 -20.56 3.80
CA SER A 39 7.44 -21.39 3.40
C SER A 39 8.76 -20.62 3.51
N LYS A 40 9.89 -21.33 3.64
CA LYS A 40 11.22 -20.71 3.82
C LYS A 40 11.58 -19.70 2.72
N ASN A 41 11.11 -19.95 1.49
CA ASN A 41 11.40 -19.13 0.32
C ASN A 41 10.33 -18.06 0.04
N ALA A 42 9.21 -18.07 0.75
CA ALA A 42 8.17 -17.07 0.56
C ALA A 42 8.57 -15.74 1.24
N ARG A 43 8.29 -14.62 0.56
CA ARG A 43 8.50 -13.26 1.11
C ARG A 43 7.72 -13.10 2.42
N ALA A 44 8.34 -12.47 3.42
CA ALA A 44 7.63 -12.02 4.61
C ALA A 44 6.71 -10.85 4.25
N MET A 45 5.51 -10.84 4.83
CA MET A 45 4.49 -9.83 4.56
C MET A 45 4.39 -8.87 5.75
N ASP A 46 4.24 -7.59 5.47
CA ASP A 46 3.97 -6.57 6.50
C ASP A 46 2.45 -6.41 6.70
N ALA A 47 2.02 -5.84 7.82
CA ALA A 47 0.61 -5.54 8.07
C ALA A 47 0.01 -4.65 6.96
N LYS A 48 0.82 -3.75 6.38
CA LYS A 48 0.42 -2.89 5.26
C LYS A 48 0.01 -3.69 4.03
N ASP A 49 0.60 -4.86 3.81
CA ASP A 49 0.29 -5.71 2.65
C ASP A 49 -1.13 -6.32 2.74
N PHE A 50 -1.71 -6.40 3.95
CA PHE A 50 -3.08 -6.90 4.19
C PHE A 50 -4.11 -5.78 4.44
N HIS A 51 -3.67 -4.53 4.57
CA HIS A 51 -4.54 -3.43 4.97
C HIS A 51 -5.25 -2.82 3.75
N PRO A 52 -6.60 -2.86 3.66
CA PRO A 52 -7.33 -2.49 2.44
C PRO A 52 -7.19 -1.02 2.04
N TYR A 53 -6.93 -0.14 3.00
CA TYR A 53 -6.70 1.29 2.75
C TYR A 53 -5.26 1.65 2.38
N PHE A 54 -4.30 0.72 2.49
CA PHE A 54 -2.94 0.92 2.01
C PHE A 54 -2.81 0.29 0.63
N LYS A 55 -2.76 1.12 -0.41
CA LYS A 55 -2.32 0.65 -1.72
C LYS A 55 -0.80 0.50 -1.67
N ALA A 56 -0.31 -0.69 -1.96
CA ALA A 56 1.12 -0.87 -2.17
C ALA A 56 1.59 0.15 -3.21
N GLN A 57 2.62 0.93 -2.86
CA GLN A 57 3.25 1.82 -3.82
C GLN A 57 3.70 0.94 -5.00
N ALA A 58 3.15 1.20 -6.19
CA ALA A 58 3.58 0.48 -7.39
C ALA A 58 5.11 0.58 -7.46
N ALA A 59 5.79 -0.56 -7.64
CA ALA A 59 7.24 -0.58 -7.73
C ALA A 59 7.66 0.43 -8.80
N SER A 60 8.40 1.47 -8.40
CA SER A 60 8.91 2.45 -9.33
C SER A 60 9.92 1.75 -10.22
N VAL A 61 9.52 1.40 -11.44
CA VAL A 61 10.42 0.83 -12.45
C VAL A 61 11.35 1.95 -12.91
N ARG A 62 12.67 1.72 -12.93
CA ARG A 62 13.60 2.74 -13.42
C ARG A 62 13.48 2.82 -14.93
N LEU A 63 13.65 4.03 -15.48
CA LEU A 63 13.62 4.23 -16.94
C LEU A 63 14.62 3.32 -17.68
N LYS A 64 15.78 3.05 -17.07
CA LYS A 64 16.80 2.14 -17.62
C LYS A 64 16.26 0.72 -17.79
N ASP A 65 15.46 0.24 -16.83
CA ASP A 65 14.90 -1.11 -16.84
C ASP A 65 13.86 -1.24 -17.96
N LEU A 66 13.08 -0.18 -18.22
CA LEU A 66 12.10 -0.13 -19.32
C LEU A 66 12.77 -0.08 -20.71
N VAL A 67 13.92 0.60 -20.83
CA VAL A 67 14.73 0.59 -22.05
C VAL A 67 15.33 -0.80 -22.28
N GLN A 68 15.85 -1.44 -21.23
CA GLN A 68 16.39 -2.80 -21.33
C GLN A 68 15.32 -3.83 -21.72
N LEU A 69 14.09 -3.67 -21.23
CA LEU A 69 12.94 -4.50 -21.60
C LEU A 69 12.37 -4.18 -23.00
N GLY A 70 12.96 -3.22 -23.73
CA GLY A 70 12.50 -2.83 -25.06
C GLY A 70 11.16 -2.09 -25.09
N ILE A 71 10.65 -1.68 -23.92
CA ILE A 71 9.37 -0.98 -23.77
C ILE A 71 9.51 0.48 -24.20
N LEU A 72 10.68 1.09 -23.95
CA LEU A 72 11.00 2.46 -24.35
C LEU A 72 12.20 2.47 -25.29
N LYS A 73 12.09 3.20 -26.41
CA LYS A 73 13.26 3.53 -27.24
C LYS A 73 14.09 4.59 -26.51
N GLY A 74 15.36 4.30 -26.28
CA GLY A 74 16.33 5.31 -25.83
C GLY A 74 16.38 6.44 -26.86
N ASN A 75 16.12 7.67 -26.42
CA ASN A 75 16.16 8.81 -27.33
C ASN A 75 17.64 9.21 -27.54
N GLU A 76 18.17 8.87 -28.70
CA GLU A 76 19.49 9.27 -29.17
C GLU A 76 19.47 10.73 -29.63
N TYR A 77 19.14 11.67 -28.72
CA TYR A 77 19.35 13.09 -29.00
C TYR A 77 20.79 13.47 -28.65
N GLY A 78 21.68 13.11 -29.56
CA GLY A 78 23.08 13.55 -29.59
C GLY A 78 23.50 13.68 -31.05
N GLY A 79 22.97 14.70 -31.73
CA GLY A 79 23.22 14.95 -33.15
C GLY A 79 23.17 16.43 -33.49
N ARG A 80 24.35 17.06 -33.38
CA ARG A 80 24.74 18.45 -33.72
C ARG A 80 24.59 19.50 -32.63
#